data_AF-A0A7S1HIW2-F1
#
_entry.id   AF-A0A7S1HIW2-F1
#
_cell.length_a   1.000
_cell.length_b   1.000
_cell.length_c   1.000
_cell.angle_alpha   90.00
_cell.angle_beta   90.00
_cell.angle_gamma   90.00
#
_symmetry.space_group_name_H-M   'P 1'
#
loop_
_entity.id
_entity.type
_entity.pdbx_description
1 polymer ?
#
loop_
_entity_poly.entity_id
_entity_poly.type
_entity_poly.pdbx_seq_one_letter_code
_entity_poly.pdbx_strand_id
1 'polypeptide(L)'
;RHPLSLAMSSPPSSNGGGEEGKNLSEADFDKLDAEWKALIDKGQAALTEARERKEAAKREFLDFEGEQDTVIAAERASLFDAQARRDQWSWVPFYNTMLEEEVAATQEKLDGAVEELESKRRQSIVKIADAESDIGIAQSDLERGYSMKYSAIK
;
A
#
# COMPACT_ATOMS: atom_id res chain seq x y z
N ARG A 1 34.28 41.03 41.86
CA ARG A 1 34.96 40.17 40.86
C ARG A 1 33.86 39.44 40.10
N HIS A 2 33.52 39.61 38.82
CA HIS A 2 33.77 40.56 37.73
C HIS A 2 32.47 40.53 36.88
N PRO A 3 32.05 41.62 36.23
CA PRO A 3 30.94 41.57 35.27
C PRO A 3 31.44 40.99 33.94
N LEU A 4 30.69 40.06 33.35
CA LEU A 4 30.92 39.60 31.98
C LEU A 4 30.48 40.71 31.01
N SER A 5 31.47 41.40 30.45
CA SER A 5 31.30 42.42 29.43
C SER A 5 30.79 41.82 28.12
N LEU A 6 29.69 42.37 27.60
CA LEU A 6 29.27 42.25 26.21
C LEU A 6 30.42 42.77 25.30
N ALA A 7 31.07 41.86 24.58
CA ALA A 7 31.90 42.23 23.44
C ALA A 7 31.03 42.11 22.18
N MET A 8 30.59 43.25 21.65
CA MET A 8 30.06 43.35 20.29
C MET A 8 31.20 43.01 19.32
N SER A 9 31.13 41.83 18.71
CA SER A 9 32.01 41.46 17.60
C SER A 9 31.35 41.91 16.31
N SER A 10 31.94 42.91 15.66
CA SER A 10 31.58 43.36 14.32
C SER A 10 31.54 42.18 13.33
N PRO A 11 30.67 42.21 12.30
CA PRO A 11 30.64 41.18 11.29
C PRO A 11 31.98 41.17 10.53
N PRO A 12 32.50 39.99 10.14
CA PRO A 12 33.65 39.95 9.26
C PRO A 12 33.25 40.60 7.92
N SER A 13 33.99 41.64 7.55
CA SER A 13 34.02 42.18 6.19
C SER A 13 34.54 41.06 5.29
N SER A 14 33.63 40.29 4.69
CA SER A 14 33.99 39.31 3.67
C SER A 14 34.40 40.06 2.42
N ASN A 15 35.73 40.12 2.26
CA ASN A 15 36.42 40.39 1.02
C ASN A 15 35.68 39.72 -0.15
N GLY A 16 35.50 40.47 -1.23
CA GLY A 16 35.07 39.94 -2.51
C GLY A 16 36.03 38.86 -2.98
N GLY A 17 35.60 37.61 -2.84
CA GLY A 17 36.02 36.53 -3.71
C GLY A 17 34.83 36.25 -4.60
N GLY A 18 34.90 36.70 -5.86
CA GLY A 18 33.92 36.31 -6.86
C GLY A 18 33.97 34.80 -7.00
N GLU A 19 33.03 34.11 -6.33
CA GLU A 19 32.46 32.93 -6.94
C GLU A 19 31.79 33.45 -8.20
N GLU A 20 32.47 33.28 -9.34
CA GLU A 20 31.82 33.24 -10.62
C GLU A 20 30.65 32.27 -10.45
N GLY A 21 29.45 32.83 -10.23
CA GLY A 21 28.22 32.11 -10.49
C GLY A 21 28.40 31.63 -11.91
N LYS A 22 28.63 30.33 -12.09
CA LYS A 22 28.67 29.71 -13.41
C LYS A 22 27.32 30.05 -14.01
N ASN A 23 27.28 31.09 -14.83
CA ASN A 23 26.11 31.44 -15.60
C ASN A 23 25.85 30.21 -16.45
N LEU A 24 24.79 29.48 -16.11
CA LEU A 24 24.36 28.30 -16.84
C LEU A 24 24.26 28.72 -18.31
N SER A 25 24.94 28.01 -19.19
CA SER A 25 24.88 28.28 -20.62
C SER A 25 23.48 27.95 -21.14
N GLU A 26 23.11 28.49 -22.30
CA GLU A 26 21.84 28.16 -22.96
C GLU A 26 21.67 26.62 -23.13
N ALA A 27 22.77 25.92 -23.40
CA ALA A 27 22.79 24.45 -23.44
C ALA A 27 22.57 23.77 -22.08
N ASP A 28 23.00 24.39 -20.97
CA ASP A 28 22.72 23.89 -19.63
C ASP A 28 21.24 24.08 -19.26
N PHE A 29 20.62 25.18 -19.69
CA PHE A 29 19.18 25.41 -19.52
C PHE A 29 18.33 24.44 -20.36
N ASP A 30 18.70 24.22 -21.62
CA ASP A 30 18.00 23.25 -22.50
C ASP A 30 18.09 21.83 -21.94
N LYS A 31 19.27 21.45 -21.40
CA LYS A 31 19.45 20.17 -20.73
C LYS A 31 18.60 20.06 -19.47
N LEU A 32 18.56 21.12 -18.66
CA LEU A 32 17.72 21.18 -17.46
C LEU A 32 16.24 21.03 -17.83
N ASP A 33 15.77 21.72 -18.88
CA ASP A 33 14.38 21.63 -19.38
C ASP A 33 14.01 20.23 -19.87
N ALA A 34 14.91 19.58 -20.60
CA ALA A 34 14.73 18.18 -20.98
C ALA A 34 14.66 17.24 -19.76
N GLU A 35 15.53 17.43 -18.76
CA GLU A 35 15.55 16.66 -17.51
C GLU A 35 14.28 16.91 -16.66
N TRP A 36 13.80 18.15 -16.58
CA TRP A 36 12.54 18.51 -15.91
C TRP A 36 11.35 17.79 -16.53
N LYS A 37 11.25 17.89 -17.85
CA LYS A 37 10.14 17.31 -18.61
C LYS A 37 10.13 15.80 -18.49
N ALA A 38 11.30 15.17 -18.59
CA ALA A 38 11.44 13.73 -18.38
C ALA A 38 11.01 13.28 -16.97
N LEU A 39 11.34 14.04 -15.93
CA LEU A 39 10.90 13.75 -14.56
C LEU A 39 9.39 13.89 -14.37
N ILE A 40 8.79 14.95 -14.93
CA ILE A 40 7.34 15.18 -14.87
C ILE A 40 6.59 14.09 -15.63
N ASP A 41 6.99 13.81 -16.87
CA ASP A 41 6.34 12.80 -17.72
C ASP A 41 6.44 11.41 -17.08
N LYS A 42 7.62 11.05 -16.53
CA LYS A 42 7.82 9.80 -15.80
C LYS A 42 6.97 9.73 -14.53
N GLY A 43 6.91 10.79 -13.75
CA GLY A 43 6.09 10.86 -12.53
C GLY A 43 4.59 10.76 -12.82
N GLN A 44 4.12 11.38 -13.90
CA GLN A 44 2.71 11.32 -14.31
C GLN A 44 2.33 9.91 -14.79
N ALA A 45 3.21 9.28 -15.58
CA ALA A 45 3.02 7.90 -16.01
C ALA A 45 2.98 6.93 -14.81
N ALA A 46 3.98 7.03 -13.91
CA ALA A 46 4.05 6.20 -12.71
C ALA A 46 2.84 6.40 -11.79
N LEU A 47 2.37 7.65 -11.63
CA LEU A 47 1.19 7.95 -10.82
C LEU A 47 -0.09 7.35 -11.42
N THR A 48 -0.22 7.40 -12.75
CA THR A 48 -1.36 6.83 -13.46
C THR A 48 -1.38 5.32 -13.30
N GLU A 49 -0.24 4.67 -13.55
CA GLU A 49 -0.09 3.23 -13.43
C GLU A 49 -0.35 2.75 -11.99
N ALA A 50 0.20 3.43 -10.98
CA ALA A 50 0.00 3.07 -9.58
C ALA A 50 -1.49 3.21 -9.15
N ARG A 51 -2.20 4.22 -9.69
CA ARG A 51 -3.65 4.36 -9.49
C ARG A 51 -4.44 3.25 -10.16
N GLU A 52 -4.09 2.89 -11.40
CA GLU A 52 -4.72 1.77 -12.10
C GLU A 52 -4.50 0.45 -11.36
N ARG A 53 -3.28 0.20 -10.87
CA ARG A 53 -2.96 -0.96 -10.03
C ARG A 53 -3.76 -0.97 -8.74
N LYS A 54 -3.90 0.18 -8.06
CA LYS A 54 -4.73 0.31 -6.85
C LYS A 54 -6.20 0.01 -7.14
N GLU A 55 -6.76 0.56 -8.21
CA GLU A 55 -8.16 0.33 -8.58
C GLU A 55 -8.41 -1.13 -9.00
N ALA A 56 -7.46 -1.76 -9.69
CA ALA A 56 -7.52 -3.19 -9.99
C ALA A 56 -7.48 -4.05 -8.71
N ALA A 57 -6.57 -3.76 -7.78
CA ALA A 57 -6.46 -4.47 -6.50
C ALA A 57 -7.73 -4.32 -5.63
N LYS A 58 -8.36 -3.13 -5.65
CA LYS A 58 -9.65 -2.91 -4.97
C LYS A 58 -10.79 -3.70 -5.61
N ARG A 59 -10.86 -3.77 -6.94
CA ARG A 59 -11.89 -4.58 -7.61
C ARG A 59 -11.72 -6.05 -7.28
N GLU A 60 -10.49 -6.57 -7.38
CA GLU A 60 -10.16 -7.95 -6.98
C GLU A 60 -10.58 -8.22 -5.54
N PHE A 61 -10.35 -7.28 -4.63
CA PHE A 61 -10.77 -7.38 -3.23
C PHE A 61 -12.30 -7.42 -3.06
N LEU A 62 -13.04 -6.57 -3.77
CA LEU A 62 -14.51 -6.52 -3.68
C LEU A 62 -15.17 -7.76 -4.29
N ASP A 63 -14.66 -8.23 -5.43
CA ASP A 63 -15.12 -9.46 -6.08
C ASP A 63 -14.90 -10.66 -5.13
N PHE A 64 -13.74 -10.69 -4.47
CA PHE A 64 -13.42 -11.66 -3.44
C PHE A 64 -14.36 -11.60 -2.22
N GLU A 65 -14.69 -10.42 -1.69
CA GLU A 65 -15.64 -10.29 -0.56
C GLU A 65 -17.02 -10.85 -0.91
N GLY A 66 -17.49 -10.65 -2.15
CA GLY A 66 -18.73 -11.23 -2.64
C GLY A 66 -18.69 -12.77 -2.69
N GLU A 67 -17.57 -13.35 -3.11
CA GLU A 67 -17.38 -14.82 -3.14
C GLU A 67 -17.24 -15.40 -1.71
N GLN A 68 -16.55 -14.70 -0.81
CA GLN A 68 -16.30 -15.14 0.57
C GLN A 68 -17.60 -15.46 1.31
N ASP A 69 -18.59 -14.57 1.23
CA ASP A 69 -19.88 -14.76 1.92
C ASP A 69 -20.61 -16.00 1.40
N THR A 70 -20.52 -16.28 0.10
CA THR A 70 -21.16 -17.46 -0.50
C THR A 70 -20.51 -18.77 -0.07
N VAL A 71 -19.17 -18.82 -0.03
CA VAL A 71 -18.41 -20.00 0.40
C VAL A 71 -18.67 -20.28 1.89
N ILE A 72 -18.56 -19.28 2.76
CA ILE A 72 -18.80 -19.45 4.19
C ILE A 72 -20.25 -19.86 4.46
N ALA A 73 -21.22 -19.29 3.74
CA ALA A 73 -22.62 -19.67 3.89
C ALA A 73 -22.87 -21.14 3.50
N ALA A 74 -22.26 -21.61 2.40
CA ALA A 74 -22.37 -23.00 1.95
C ALA A 74 -21.74 -23.98 2.95
N GLU A 75 -20.53 -23.71 3.43
CA GLU A 75 -19.83 -24.57 4.40
C GLU A 75 -20.56 -24.59 5.76
N ARG A 76 -21.08 -23.44 6.22
CA ARG A 76 -21.91 -23.38 7.43
C ARG A 76 -23.20 -24.19 7.27
N ALA A 77 -23.87 -24.10 6.13
CA ALA A 77 -25.07 -24.90 5.87
C ALA A 77 -24.75 -26.40 5.92
N SER A 78 -23.63 -26.83 5.33
CA SER A 78 -23.17 -28.22 5.40
C SER A 78 -22.91 -28.67 6.85
N LEU A 79 -22.30 -27.81 7.67
CA LEU A 79 -22.06 -28.10 9.09
C LEU A 79 -23.36 -28.22 9.87
N PHE A 80 -24.32 -27.31 9.65
CA PHE A 80 -25.64 -27.39 10.29
C PHE A 80 -26.36 -28.69 9.92
N ASP A 81 -26.30 -29.11 8.65
CA ASP A 81 -26.89 -30.37 8.20
C ASP A 81 -26.23 -31.58 8.86
N ALA A 82 -24.90 -31.59 8.98
CA ALA A 82 -24.16 -32.66 9.67
C ALA A 82 -24.53 -32.72 11.16
N GLN A 83 -24.63 -31.56 11.82
CA GLN A 83 -25.05 -31.45 13.22
C GLN A 83 -26.49 -31.93 13.43
N ALA A 84 -27.41 -31.54 12.54
CA ALA A 84 -28.80 -31.99 12.59
C ALA A 84 -28.91 -33.52 12.43
N ARG A 85 -28.11 -34.12 11.52
CA ARG A 85 -28.01 -35.58 11.40
C ARG A 85 -27.49 -36.20 12.69
N ARG A 86 -26.41 -35.68 13.27
CA ARG A 86 -25.85 -36.18 14.54
C ARG A 86 -26.90 -36.12 15.65
N ASP A 87 -27.62 -35.01 15.80
CA ASP A 87 -28.65 -34.83 16.81
C ASP A 87 -29.79 -35.84 16.63
N GLN A 88 -30.26 -36.04 15.40
CA GLN A 88 -31.36 -36.98 15.07
C GLN A 88 -31.03 -38.43 15.45
N TRP A 89 -29.78 -38.85 15.32
CA TRP A 89 -29.34 -40.23 15.52
C TRP A 89 -28.48 -40.42 16.79
N SER A 90 -28.35 -39.39 17.61
CA SER A 90 -27.49 -39.35 18.80
C SER A 90 -27.76 -40.46 19.82
N TRP A 91 -29.00 -40.95 19.85
CA TRP A 91 -29.43 -42.05 20.73
C TRP A 91 -29.00 -43.44 20.23
N VAL A 92 -28.49 -43.58 18.99
CA VAL A 92 -27.92 -44.82 18.47
C VAL A 92 -26.40 -44.76 18.58
N PRO A 93 -25.75 -45.50 19.50
CA PRO A 93 -24.31 -45.35 19.76
C PRO A 93 -23.43 -45.55 18.53
N PHE A 94 -23.76 -46.52 17.68
CA PHE A 94 -23.00 -46.80 16.45
C PHE A 94 -23.04 -45.63 15.45
N TYR A 95 -24.21 -45.02 15.23
CA TYR A 95 -24.34 -43.89 14.32
C TYR A 95 -23.81 -42.59 14.94
N ASN A 96 -23.92 -42.43 16.27
CA ASN A 96 -23.44 -41.23 16.94
C ASN A 96 -21.93 -40.99 16.73
N THR A 97 -21.09 -42.02 16.89
CA THR A 97 -19.64 -41.87 16.66
C THR A 97 -19.30 -41.53 15.21
N MET A 98 -19.95 -42.19 14.24
CA MET A 98 -19.75 -41.90 12.81
C MET A 98 -20.16 -40.45 12.48
N LEU A 99 -21.27 -39.98 13.03
CA LEU A 99 -21.78 -38.62 12.77
C LEU A 99 -20.97 -37.55 13.52
N GLU A 100 -20.39 -37.87 14.67
CA GLU A 100 -19.41 -37.01 15.36
C GLU A 100 -18.16 -36.80 14.49
N GLU A 101 -17.65 -37.85 13.86
CA GLU A 101 -16.54 -37.75 12.90
C GLU A 101 -16.91 -36.92 11.66
N GLU A 102 -18.14 -37.07 11.15
CA GLU A 102 -18.65 -36.29 10.02
C GLU A 102 -18.78 -34.79 10.36
N VAL A 103 -19.30 -34.46 11.55
CA VAL A 103 -19.36 -33.08 12.06
C VAL A 103 -17.95 -32.51 12.21
N ALA A 104 -17.01 -33.27 12.78
CA ALA A 104 -15.63 -32.85 12.93
C ALA A 104 -14.94 -32.58 11.58
N ALA A 105 -15.11 -33.47 10.60
CA ALA A 105 -14.57 -33.29 9.26
C ALA A 105 -15.19 -32.09 8.52
N THR A 106 -16.48 -31.82 8.75
CA THR A 106 -17.16 -30.66 8.15
C THR A 106 -16.71 -29.36 8.83
N GLN A 107 -16.49 -29.38 10.14
CA GLN A 107 -15.92 -28.25 10.87
C GLN A 107 -14.50 -27.94 10.39
N GLU A 108 -13.65 -28.96 10.21
CA GLU A 108 -12.28 -28.79 9.69
C GLU A 108 -12.27 -28.15 8.29
N LYS A 109 -13.20 -28.55 7.41
CA LYS A 109 -13.38 -27.91 6.10
C LYS A 109 -13.78 -26.44 6.20
N LEU A 110 -14.73 -26.13 7.07
CA LEU A 110 -15.16 -24.74 7.31
C LEU A 110 -14.00 -23.90 7.84
N ASP A 111 -13.24 -24.41 8.80
CA ASP A 111 -12.09 -23.72 9.39
C ASP A 111 -10.99 -23.49 8.34
N GLY A 112 -10.69 -24.50 7.51
CA GLY A 112 -9.74 -24.39 6.40
C GLY A 112 -10.19 -23.38 5.34
N ALA A 113 -11.48 -23.36 4.99
CA ALA A 113 -12.04 -22.37 4.06
C ALA A 113 -11.92 -20.94 4.63
N VAL A 114 -12.21 -20.76 5.92
CA VAL A 114 -12.04 -19.45 6.59
C VAL A 114 -10.57 -19.02 6.59
N GLU A 115 -9.63 -19.91 6.90
CA GLU A 115 -8.20 -19.60 6.89
C GLU A 115 -7.69 -19.21 5.49
N GLU A 116 -8.12 -19.93 4.45
CA GLU A 116 -7.78 -19.60 3.07
C GLU A 116 -8.31 -18.22 2.67
N LEU A 117 -9.57 -17.92 3.02
CA LEU A 117 -10.19 -16.63 2.74
C LEU A 117 -9.49 -15.50 3.50
N GLU A 118 -9.13 -15.70 4.77
CA GLU A 118 -8.34 -14.72 5.51
C GLU A 118 -6.95 -14.50 4.92
N SER A 119 -6.31 -15.56 4.43
CA SER A 119 -5.02 -15.46 3.75
C SER A 119 -5.12 -14.60 2.49
N LYS A 120 -6.11 -14.86 1.65
CA LYS A 120 -6.39 -14.05 0.44
C LYS A 120 -6.71 -12.60 0.80
N ARG A 121 -7.54 -12.37 1.82
CA ARG A 121 -7.83 -11.02 2.34
C ARG A 121 -6.57 -10.27 2.76
N ARG A 122 -5.67 -10.91 3.51
CA ARG A 122 -4.38 -10.32 3.91
C ARG A 122 -3.53 -9.96 2.68
N GLN A 123 -3.45 -10.84 1.69
CA GLN A 123 -2.70 -10.58 0.45
C GLN A 123 -3.27 -9.38 -0.33
N SER A 124 -4.60 -9.29 -0.46
CA SER A 124 -5.25 -8.17 -1.15
C SER A 124 -5.02 -6.83 -0.43
N ILE A 125 -5.04 -6.81 0.91
CA ILE A 125 -4.70 -5.62 1.70
C ILE A 125 -3.26 -5.17 1.41
N VAL A 126 -2.31 -6.11 1.36
CA VAL A 126 -0.90 -5.80 1.04
C VAL A 126 -0.78 -5.22 -0.37
N LYS A 127 -1.42 -5.82 -1.38
CA LYS A 127 -1.43 -5.28 -2.76
C LYS A 127 -1.93 -3.84 -2.83
N ILE A 128 -2.99 -3.52 -2.08
CA ILE A 128 -3.54 -2.16 -2.02
C ILE A 128 -2.54 -1.21 -1.36
N ALA A 129 -1.95 -1.61 -0.23
CA ALA A 129 -0.97 -0.81 0.50
C ALA A 129 0.29 -0.53 -0.34
N ASP A 130 0.77 -1.52 -1.09
CA ASP A 130 1.91 -1.36 -2.00
C ASP A 130 1.59 -0.35 -3.10
N ALA A 131 0.41 -0.45 -3.72
CA ALA A 131 -0.02 0.52 -4.73
C ALA A 131 -0.21 1.94 -4.15
N GLU A 132 -0.63 2.06 -2.89
CA GLU A 132 -0.68 3.36 -2.19
C GLU A 132 0.71 3.94 -1.92
N SER A 133 1.68 3.08 -1.57
CA SER A 133 3.08 3.49 -1.42
C SER A 133 3.65 4.02 -2.73
N ASP A 134 3.42 3.31 -3.84
CA ASP A 134 3.87 3.72 -5.17
C ASP A 134 3.27 5.05 -5.61
N ILE A 135 1.98 5.30 -5.30
CA ILE A 135 1.35 6.60 -5.51
C ILE A 135 2.09 7.70 -4.76
N GLY A 136 2.44 7.46 -3.48
CA GLY A 136 3.17 8.42 -2.67
C GLY A 136 4.56 8.74 -3.24
N ILE A 137 5.29 7.72 -3.71
CA ILE A 137 6.60 7.90 -4.37
C ILE A 137 6.43 8.71 -5.65
N ALA A 138 5.48 8.36 -6.51
CA ALA A 138 5.24 9.07 -7.77
C ALA A 138 4.81 10.54 -7.55
N GLN A 139 4.02 10.81 -6.50
CA GLN A 139 3.67 12.18 -6.11
C GLN A 139 4.89 12.97 -5.63
N SER A 140 5.75 12.35 -4.81
CA SER A 140 6.99 13.00 -4.35
C SER A 140 7.94 13.31 -5.51
N ASP A 141 8.08 12.39 -6.47
CA ASP A 141 8.89 12.62 -7.68
C ASP A 141 8.33 13.77 -8.53
N LEU A 142 7.00 13.88 -8.64
CA LEU A 142 6.35 15.00 -9.32
C LEU A 142 6.58 16.33 -8.60
N GLU A 143 6.39 16.37 -7.29
CA GLU A 143 6.64 17.56 -6.47
C GLU A 143 8.10 18.02 -6.58
N ARG A 144 9.04 17.06 -6.59
CA ARG A 144 10.46 17.32 -6.83
C ARG A 144 10.66 17.92 -8.21
N GLY A 145 10.12 17.31 -9.27
CA GLY A 145 10.21 17.85 -10.63
C GLY A 145 9.68 19.28 -10.75
N TYR A 146 8.53 19.59 -10.13
CA TYR A 146 7.96 20.93 -10.12
C TYR A 146 8.81 21.94 -9.33
N SER A 147 9.17 21.63 -8.08
CA SER A 147 9.96 22.51 -7.20
C SER A 147 11.25 22.99 -7.87
N MET A 148 11.86 22.06 -8.57
CA MET A 148 13.22 22.15 -9.07
C MET A 148 13.13 22.97 -10.40
N LYS A 149 12.05 22.84 -11.21
CA LYS A 149 11.67 23.81 -12.27
C LYS A 149 11.43 25.23 -11.75
N TYR A 150 10.71 25.39 -10.63
CA TYR A 150 10.45 26.71 -10.04
C TYR A 150 11.73 27.39 -9.53
N SER A 151 12.70 26.61 -9.04
CA SER A 151 13.99 27.15 -8.58
C SER A 151 14.92 27.60 -9.71
N ALA A 152 14.77 27.04 -10.91
CA ALA A 152 15.56 27.45 -12.08
C ALA A 152 15.07 28.76 -12.73
N ILE A 153 13.87 29.23 -12.37
CA ILE A 153 13.23 30.43 -12.94
C ILE A 153 13.47 31.68 -12.06
N LYS A 154 13.94 31.53 -10.81
CA LYS A 154 14.27 32.62 -9.89
C LYS A 154 15.75 32.96 -9.91
#